data_AF-X0YRC9-F1
#
_entry.id   AF-X0YRC9-F1
#
_cell.length_a   1.000
_cell.length_b   1.000
_cell.length_c   1.000
_cell.angle_alpha   90.00
_cell.angle_beta   90.00
_cell.angle_gamma   90.00
#
_symmetry.space_group_name_H-M   'P 1'
#
loop_
_entity.id
_entity.type
_entity.pdbx_description
1 polymer ?
#
loop_
_entity_poly.entity_id
_entity_poly.type
_entity_poly.pdbx_seq_one_letter_code
_entity_poly.pdbx_strand_id
1 'polypeptide(L)'
;EVLEEQGILRERLQKWYLSPAIAHPAQAINIRSTTGENFAIVDTLTGSLLETVEATVAFFQIHPGAIYLHQGESYLVTELDLASRTACVVPTKATYYTQTKDITDLHIVKVGRDKSFGQIKVYLGEVEVTTTVVGFKKKAQFTEEVIGEEPLDLPTQSFPTVALWFDLPPEVIAQLVELQLDFAGGLHAAEHAAIGILPLFALCDRNDIGGVSTPLHPDTGRAQIFI
;
A
#
# COMPACT_ATOMS: atom_id res chain seq x y z
N GLU A 1 -25.08 -22.20 6.99
CA GLU A 1 -24.53 -22.47 8.33
C GLU A 1 -23.85 -21.23 8.92
N VAL A 2 -22.61 -20.86 8.56
CA VAL A 2 -21.92 -19.69 9.18
C VAL A 2 -22.74 -18.40 9.14
N LEU A 3 -23.31 -18.03 7.99
CA LEU A 3 -24.14 -16.82 7.86
C LEU A 3 -25.48 -16.89 8.61
N GLU A 4 -25.95 -18.09 8.95
CA GLU A 4 -27.16 -18.28 9.75
C GLU A 4 -26.86 -18.17 11.24
N GLU A 5 -25.74 -18.74 11.69
CA GLU A 5 -25.22 -18.57 13.05
C GLU A 5 -24.94 -17.09 13.35
N GLN A 6 -24.45 -16.35 12.35
CA GLN A 6 -24.27 -14.90 12.42
C GLN A 6 -25.60 -14.11 12.32
N GLY A 7 -26.73 -14.77 12.09
CA GLY A 7 -28.05 -14.15 11.99
C GLY A 7 -28.27 -13.29 10.74
N ILE A 8 -27.37 -13.37 9.75
CA ILE A 8 -27.44 -12.67 8.47
C ILE A 8 -28.48 -13.33 7.56
N LEU A 9 -28.52 -14.67 7.56
CA LEU A 9 -29.47 -15.47 6.81
C LEU A 9 -30.40 -16.24 7.74
N ARG A 10 -31.60 -16.56 7.25
CA ARG A 10 -32.56 -17.45 7.90
C ARG A 10 -33.01 -18.52 6.92
N GLU A 11 -32.88 -19.78 7.31
CA GLU A 11 -33.43 -20.89 6.53
C GLU A 11 -34.91 -21.08 6.80
N ARG A 12 -35.65 -21.28 5.71
CA ARG A 12 -37.05 -21.71 5.70
C ARG A 12 -37.28 -22.59 4.49
N LEU A 13 -37.77 -23.80 4.69
CA LEU A 13 -38.12 -24.73 3.61
C LEU A 13 -36.93 -24.97 2.66
N GLN A 14 -35.72 -25.20 3.19
CA GLN A 14 -34.48 -25.40 2.44
C GLN A 14 -34.08 -24.22 1.53
N LYS A 15 -34.53 -23.01 1.86
CA LYS A 15 -34.15 -21.76 1.19
C LYS A 15 -33.66 -20.76 2.22
N TRP A 16 -32.64 -19.99 1.85
CA TRP A 16 -32.07 -18.95 2.68
C TRP A 16 -32.62 -17.59 2.29
N TYR A 17 -33.09 -16.85 3.28
CA TYR A 17 -33.59 -15.50 3.13
C TYR A 17 -32.75 -14.54 3.97
N LEU A 18 -32.52 -13.34 3.45
CA LEU A 18 -31.85 -12.29 4.20
C LEU A 18 -32.66 -11.95 5.45
N SER A 19 -31.95 -11.78 6.57
CA SER A 19 -32.56 -11.35 7.81
C SER A 19 -33.22 -9.99 7.64
N PRO A 20 -34.48 -9.78 8.09
CA PRO A 20 -35.18 -8.49 7.98
C PRO A 20 -34.47 -7.31 8.64
N ALA A 21 -33.49 -7.57 9.52
CA ALA A 21 -32.65 -6.55 10.13
C ALA A 21 -31.63 -5.93 9.15
N ILE A 22 -31.41 -6.54 7.98
CA ILE A 22 -30.43 -6.10 6.98
C ILE A 22 -31.18 -5.62 5.74
N ALA A 23 -31.20 -4.31 5.51
CA ALA A 23 -31.94 -3.72 4.39
C ALA A 23 -31.16 -3.77 3.06
N HIS A 24 -29.88 -3.35 3.07
CA HIS A 24 -29.08 -3.19 1.86
C HIS A 24 -27.64 -3.69 2.06
N PRO A 25 -27.41 -5.02 2.00
CA PRO A 25 -26.07 -5.58 2.26
C PRO A 25 -25.02 -5.09 1.25
N ALA A 26 -25.43 -4.79 0.02
CA ALA A 26 -24.54 -4.29 -1.02
C ALA A 26 -23.91 -2.93 -0.69
N GLN A 27 -24.54 -2.09 0.15
CA GLN A 27 -23.99 -0.78 0.51
C GLN A 27 -22.74 -0.87 1.40
N ALA A 28 -22.60 -1.96 2.14
CA ALA A 28 -21.45 -2.21 3.01
C ALA A 28 -20.27 -2.87 2.28
N ILE A 29 -20.42 -3.20 1.00
CA ILE A 29 -19.41 -3.94 0.22
C ILE A 29 -18.86 -3.01 -0.86
N ASN A 30 -17.57 -2.73 -0.80
CA ASN A 30 -16.85 -2.13 -1.92
C ASN A 30 -16.19 -3.24 -2.75
N ILE A 31 -16.38 -3.19 -4.08
CA ILE A 31 -15.88 -4.22 -5.00
C ILE A 31 -14.45 -3.90 -5.48
N ARG A 32 -13.97 -2.66 -5.27
CA ARG A 32 -12.72 -2.16 -5.84
C ARG A 32 -11.73 -1.61 -4.82
N SER A 33 -12.20 -0.89 -3.81
CA SER A 33 -11.33 -0.28 -2.79
C SER A 33 -11.34 -1.09 -1.50
N THR A 34 -10.21 -1.15 -0.84
CA THR A 34 -10.02 -1.86 0.43
C THR A 34 -10.72 -1.16 1.61
N THR A 35 -10.85 0.17 1.60
CA THR A 35 -11.38 0.93 2.75
C THR A 35 -12.60 1.82 2.43
N GLY A 36 -12.89 2.11 1.16
CA GLY A 36 -14.04 2.93 0.75
C GLY A 36 -13.93 4.42 1.08
N GLU A 37 -12.77 4.86 1.58
CA GLU A 37 -12.51 6.23 1.99
C GLU A 37 -11.84 7.02 0.86
N ASN A 38 -12.38 8.20 0.54
CA ASN A 38 -11.86 9.04 -0.53
C ASN A 38 -11.62 10.47 -0.04
N PHE A 39 -10.72 11.15 -0.74
CA PHE A 39 -10.49 12.59 -0.65
C PHE A 39 -11.09 13.30 -1.87
N ALA A 40 -11.74 14.42 -1.64
CA ALA A 40 -12.26 15.31 -2.69
C ALA A 40 -11.17 16.28 -3.14
N ILE A 41 -11.09 16.55 -4.44
CA ILE A 41 -10.20 17.57 -5.01
C ILE A 41 -11.07 18.72 -5.50
N VAL A 42 -10.94 19.88 -4.88
CA VAL A 42 -11.79 21.06 -5.14
C VAL A 42 -10.96 22.18 -5.72
N ASP A 43 -11.37 22.68 -6.88
CA ASP A 43 -10.81 23.90 -7.45
C ASP A 43 -11.34 25.11 -6.67
N THR A 44 -10.44 25.82 -6.01
CA THR A 44 -10.79 26.98 -5.17
C THR A 44 -11.23 28.20 -5.97
N LEU A 45 -10.89 28.30 -7.26
CA LEU A 45 -11.32 29.41 -8.11
C LEU A 45 -12.80 29.29 -8.51
N THR A 46 -13.24 28.06 -8.80
CA THR A 46 -14.60 27.78 -9.26
C THR A 46 -15.51 27.22 -8.16
N GLY A 47 -14.94 26.74 -7.06
CA GLY A 47 -15.65 26.00 -6.01
C GLY A 47 -16.15 24.63 -6.46
N SER A 48 -15.63 24.11 -7.58
CA SER A 48 -16.11 22.86 -8.18
C SER A 48 -15.29 21.66 -7.74
N LEU A 49 -15.96 20.51 -7.58
CA LEU A 49 -15.30 19.22 -7.38
C LEU A 49 -14.73 18.76 -8.72
N LEU A 50 -13.41 18.59 -8.80
CA LEU A 50 -12.72 18.06 -9.97
C LEU A 50 -12.78 16.54 -9.99
N GLU A 51 -12.35 15.90 -8.90
CA GLU A 51 -12.18 14.46 -8.81
C GLU A 51 -12.19 13.98 -7.36
N THR A 52 -12.26 12.66 -7.17
CA THR A 52 -12.04 12.00 -5.88
C THR A 52 -10.93 10.98 -6.00
N VAL A 53 -10.02 10.95 -5.02
CA VAL A 53 -8.92 9.98 -4.95
C VAL A 53 -9.04 9.10 -3.71
N GLU A 54 -8.60 7.86 -3.79
CA GLU A 54 -8.64 6.94 -2.65
C GLU A 54 -7.67 7.39 -1.54
N ALA A 55 -8.07 7.23 -0.29
CA ALA A 55 -7.28 7.62 0.87
C ALA A 55 -5.88 6.99 0.87
N THR A 56 -5.74 5.75 0.40
CA THR A 56 -4.48 4.99 0.36
C THR A 56 -3.41 5.61 -0.53
N VAL A 57 -3.79 6.42 -1.53
CA VAL A 57 -2.86 7.09 -2.46
C VAL A 57 -2.92 8.62 -2.34
N ALA A 58 -3.81 9.16 -1.51
CA ALA A 58 -4.05 10.58 -1.38
C ALA A 58 -2.75 11.35 -1.06
N PHE A 59 -1.97 10.90 -0.08
CA PHE A 59 -0.75 11.62 0.33
C PHE A 59 0.37 11.57 -0.73
N PHE A 60 0.30 10.63 -1.67
CA PHE A 60 1.23 10.56 -2.79
C PHE A 60 0.89 11.51 -3.93
N GLN A 61 -0.40 11.85 -4.10
CA GLN A 61 -0.89 12.60 -5.26
C GLN A 61 -1.35 14.02 -4.93
N ILE A 62 -1.91 14.22 -3.74
CA ILE A 62 -2.60 15.45 -3.34
C ILE A 62 -2.07 16.02 -2.02
N HIS A 63 -0.79 15.81 -1.73
CA HIS A 63 -0.12 16.52 -0.64
C HIS A 63 -0.01 18.03 -0.94
N PRO A 64 0.09 18.89 0.08
CA PRO A 64 0.38 20.32 -0.14
C PRO A 64 1.66 20.49 -0.97
N GLY A 65 1.59 21.33 -2.01
CA GLY A 65 2.68 21.56 -2.95
C GLY A 65 2.75 20.59 -4.14
N ALA A 66 1.89 19.56 -4.18
CA ALA A 66 1.83 18.63 -5.30
C ALA A 66 1.34 19.31 -6.60
N ILE A 67 1.88 18.87 -7.74
CA ILE A 67 1.31 19.18 -9.05
C ILE A 67 0.40 18.02 -9.45
N TYR A 68 -0.90 18.26 -9.37
CA TYR A 68 -1.94 17.33 -9.74
C TYR A 68 -2.36 17.55 -11.20
N LEU A 69 -2.39 16.49 -12.00
CA LEU A 69 -2.78 16.55 -13.40
C LEU A 69 -4.20 16.01 -13.56
N HIS A 70 -5.13 16.84 -13.98
CA HIS A 70 -6.52 16.45 -14.23
C HIS A 70 -6.87 16.71 -15.70
N GLN A 71 -7.09 15.63 -16.45
CA GLN A 71 -7.44 15.69 -17.89
C GLN A 71 -6.46 16.53 -18.75
N GLY A 72 -5.18 16.53 -18.40
CA GLY A 72 -4.13 17.28 -19.11
C GLY A 72 -3.90 18.69 -18.60
N GLU A 73 -4.78 19.20 -17.72
CA GLU A 73 -4.61 20.50 -17.06
C GLU A 73 -3.90 20.32 -15.72
N SER A 74 -2.93 21.18 -15.44
CA SER A 74 -2.12 21.11 -14.22
C SER A 74 -2.71 21.99 -13.12
N TYR A 75 -2.76 21.44 -11.91
CA TYR A 75 -3.23 22.10 -10.72
C TYR A 75 -2.18 22.00 -9.61
N LEU A 76 -1.95 23.09 -8.89
CA LEU A 76 -1.15 23.09 -7.67
C LEU A 76 -2.08 22.82 -6.49
N VAL A 77 -1.74 21.83 -5.67
CA VAL A 77 -2.41 21.59 -4.40
C VAL A 77 -1.91 22.60 -3.38
N THR A 78 -2.79 23.49 -2.94
CA THR A 78 -2.44 24.55 -1.98
C THR A 78 -2.60 24.08 -0.55
N GLU A 79 -3.57 23.20 -0.28
CA GLU A 79 -3.91 22.72 1.05
C GLU A 79 -4.52 21.32 0.97
N LEU A 80 -4.27 20.51 1.99
CA LEU A 80 -4.91 19.22 2.21
C LEU A 80 -5.52 19.20 3.62
N ASP A 81 -6.83 19.32 3.70
CA ASP A 81 -7.57 19.20 4.95
C ASP A 81 -7.91 17.72 5.20
N LEU A 82 -7.26 17.15 6.20
CA LEU A 82 -7.42 15.75 6.60
C LEU A 82 -8.75 15.49 7.32
N ALA A 83 -9.30 16.49 8.01
CA ALA A 83 -10.56 16.35 8.74
C ALA A 83 -11.75 16.36 7.78
N SER A 84 -11.73 17.25 6.79
CA SER A 84 -12.76 17.29 5.75
C SER A 84 -12.48 16.35 4.57
N ARG A 85 -11.30 15.72 4.51
CA ARG A 85 -10.78 14.91 3.40
C ARG A 85 -10.86 15.65 2.07
N THR A 86 -10.41 16.91 2.07
CA THR A 86 -10.49 17.77 0.90
C THR A 86 -9.12 18.37 0.58
N ALA A 87 -8.67 18.17 -0.66
CA ALA A 87 -7.55 18.90 -1.23
C ALA A 87 -8.05 20.11 -2.00
N CYS A 88 -7.54 21.28 -1.65
CA CYS A 88 -7.79 22.53 -2.34
C CYS A 88 -6.73 22.73 -3.41
N VAL A 89 -7.17 23.01 -4.64
CA VAL A 89 -6.27 23.20 -5.77
C VAL A 89 -6.52 24.50 -6.52
N VAL A 90 -5.50 24.95 -7.23
CA VAL A 90 -5.57 26.09 -8.17
C VAL A 90 -4.91 25.71 -9.49
N PRO A 91 -5.42 26.15 -10.65
CA PRO A 91 -4.76 25.97 -11.93
C PRO A 91 -3.33 26.54 -11.91
N THR A 92 -2.38 25.82 -12.51
CA THR A 92 -0.97 26.22 -12.54
C THR A 92 -0.35 25.97 -13.91
N LYS A 93 0.65 26.78 -14.25
CA LYS A 93 1.49 26.61 -15.45
C LYS A 93 2.90 26.14 -15.08
N ALA A 94 3.03 25.41 -13.97
CA ALA A 94 4.29 24.85 -13.53
C ALA A 94 4.92 23.99 -14.64
N THR A 95 6.21 24.18 -14.90
CA THR A 95 6.99 23.40 -15.89
C THR A 95 7.70 22.22 -15.23
N TYR A 96 7.17 21.74 -14.11
CA TYR A 96 7.71 20.67 -13.30
C TYR A 96 6.58 19.80 -12.77
N TYR A 97 6.90 18.57 -12.41
CA TYR A 97 6.01 17.67 -11.68
C TYR A 97 6.60 17.33 -10.32
N THR A 98 5.78 16.79 -9.44
CA THR A 98 6.19 16.40 -8.09
C THR A 98 6.34 14.90 -7.97
N GLN A 99 7.38 14.47 -7.27
CA GLN A 99 7.62 13.07 -6.92
C GLN A 99 7.81 12.97 -5.41
N THR A 100 6.94 12.24 -4.73
CA THR A 100 7.02 12.07 -3.28
C THR A 100 8.25 11.29 -2.86
N LYS A 101 8.64 11.52 -1.61
CA LYS A 101 9.58 10.73 -0.85
C LYS A 101 8.83 10.15 0.33
N ASP A 102 8.87 8.84 0.45
CA ASP A 102 8.21 8.11 1.52
C ASP A 102 9.20 7.20 2.26
N ILE A 103 8.79 6.82 3.46
CA ILE A 103 9.43 5.78 4.27
C ILE A 103 8.35 4.74 4.52
N THR A 104 8.64 3.49 4.14
CA THR A 104 7.77 2.35 4.37
C THR A 104 8.48 1.36 5.28
N ASP A 105 7.80 0.99 6.37
CA ASP A 105 8.25 0.01 7.35
C ASP A 105 7.25 -1.13 7.45
N LEU A 106 7.73 -2.31 7.83
CA LEU A 106 6.93 -3.50 8.07
C LEU A 106 7.24 -4.03 9.47
N HIS A 107 6.18 -4.24 10.26
CA HIS A 107 6.28 -4.80 11.60
C HIS A 107 5.47 -6.09 11.73
N ILE A 108 6.04 -7.07 12.41
CA ILE A 108 5.38 -8.33 12.75
C ILE A 108 4.52 -8.10 13.99
N VAL A 109 3.21 -8.07 13.79
CA VAL A 109 2.25 -7.94 14.90
C VAL A 109 2.13 -9.27 15.64
N LYS A 110 1.99 -10.37 14.88
CA LYS A 110 1.79 -11.70 15.47
C LYS A 110 2.14 -12.82 14.50
N VAL A 111 2.95 -13.76 14.96
CA VAL A 111 3.18 -15.03 14.26
C VAL A 111 2.00 -15.97 14.49
N GLY A 112 1.32 -16.39 13.42
CA GLY A 112 0.17 -17.29 13.49
C GLY A 112 0.55 -18.76 13.30
N ARG A 113 1.32 -19.07 12.25
CA ARG A 113 1.81 -20.42 11.93
C ARG A 113 3.26 -20.34 11.48
N ASP A 114 4.00 -21.42 11.71
CA ASP A 114 5.34 -21.58 11.16
C ASP A 114 5.60 -23.02 10.71
N LYS A 115 6.52 -23.18 9.76
CA LYS A 115 6.96 -24.47 9.25
C LYS A 115 8.43 -24.42 8.86
N SER A 116 9.17 -25.47 9.21
CA SER A 116 10.56 -25.62 8.81
C SER A 116 10.68 -26.49 7.55
N PHE A 117 11.50 -26.05 6.61
CA PHE A 117 11.86 -26.76 5.39
C PHE A 117 13.40 -26.82 5.29
N GLY A 118 13.99 -27.90 5.81
CA GLY A 118 15.44 -27.99 5.96
C GLY A 118 15.97 -26.91 6.89
N GLN A 119 16.83 -26.03 6.38
CA GLN A 119 17.41 -24.90 7.12
C GLN A 119 16.56 -23.61 7.05
N ILE A 120 15.52 -23.59 6.21
CA ILE A 120 14.64 -22.43 6.03
C ILE A 120 13.44 -22.55 6.94
N LYS A 121 13.12 -21.47 7.65
CA LYS A 121 11.88 -21.36 8.42
C LYS A 121 10.95 -20.38 7.72
N VAL A 122 9.72 -20.83 7.49
CA VAL A 122 8.64 -20.08 6.85
C VAL A 122 7.59 -19.80 7.91
N TYR A 123 7.04 -18.59 7.90
CA TYR A 123 6.07 -18.08 8.84
C TYR A 123 4.88 -17.51 8.09
N LEU A 124 3.72 -17.53 8.75
CA LEU A 124 2.50 -16.87 8.32
C LEU A 124 1.92 -16.15 9.53
N GLY A 125 1.59 -14.88 9.38
CA GLY A 125 1.14 -14.08 10.52
C GLY A 125 0.63 -12.70 10.14
N GLU A 126 0.13 -12.01 11.14
CA GLU A 126 -0.36 -10.64 11.04
C GLU A 126 0.84 -9.69 11.05
N VAL A 127 0.85 -8.76 10.10
CA VAL A 127 1.85 -7.71 9.97
C VAL A 127 1.16 -6.36 9.80
N GLU A 128 1.88 -5.29 10.12
CA GLU A 128 1.45 -3.93 9.88
C GLU A 128 2.48 -3.27 8.95
N VAL A 129 2.00 -2.79 7.80
CA VAL A 129 2.81 -1.99 6.89
C VAL A 129 2.47 -0.52 7.14
N THR A 130 3.48 0.28 7.44
CA THR A 130 3.31 1.72 7.67
C THR A 130 4.06 2.51 6.63
N THR A 131 3.38 3.47 6.00
CA THR A 131 4.02 4.37 5.03
C THR A 131 3.80 5.83 5.42
N THR A 132 4.88 6.60 5.43
CA THR A 132 4.85 8.03 5.73
C THR A 132 5.45 8.80 4.56
N VAL A 133 4.68 9.71 3.97
CA VAL A 133 5.18 10.66 2.96
C VAL A 133 5.89 11.79 3.68
N VAL A 134 7.22 11.77 3.66
CA VAL A 134 8.09 12.68 4.43
C VAL A 134 8.55 13.91 3.64
N GLY A 135 8.24 13.96 2.35
CA GLY A 135 8.60 15.08 1.49
C GLY A 135 8.32 14.80 0.02
N PHE A 136 8.75 15.71 -0.83
CA PHE A 136 8.67 15.53 -2.27
C PHE A 136 9.77 16.32 -2.99
N LYS A 137 10.11 15.85 -4.18
CA LYS A 137 11.00 16.51 -5.14
C LYS A 137 10.17 17.20 -6.21
N LYS A 138 10.63 18.37 -6.64
CA LYS A 138 10.17 19.03 -7.87
C LYS A 138 11.12 18.62 -8.99
N LYS A 139 10.59 18.03 -10.05
CA LYS A 139 11.37 17.57 -11.20
C LYS A 139 10.94 18.30 -12.46
N ALA A 140 11.90 18.91 -13.15
CA ALA A 140 11.65 19.59 -14.41
C ALA A 140 11.10 18.60 -15.45
N GLN A 141 10.00 18.96 -16.09
CA GLN A 141 9.17 18.01 -16.85
C GLN A 141 9.88 17.36 -18.05
N PHE A 142 10.85 18.04 -18.65
CA PHE A 142 11.56 17.53 -19.83
C PHE A 142 12.96 17.00 -19.54
N THR A 143 13.65 17.55 -18.54
CA THR A 143 15.03 17.20 -18.23
C THR A 143 15.17 16.21 -17.09
N GLU A 144 14.08 15.94 -16.36
CA GLU A 144 14.06 15.09 -15.15
C GLU A 144 14.95 15.61 -14.01
N GLU A 145 15.50 16.82 -14.16
CA GLU A 145 16.37 17.44 -13.17
C GLU A 145 15.58 17.79 -11.90
N VAL A 146 16.13 17.46 -10.74
CA VAL A 146 15.58 17.85 -9.46
C VAL A 146 15.87 19.33 -9.23
N ILE A 147 14.84 20.15 -9.30
CA ILE A 147 14.92 21.62 -9.16
C ILE A 147 14.57 22.11 -7.75
N GLY A 148 14.12 21.20 -6.88
CA GLY A 148 13.80 21.51 -5.50
C GLY A 148 13.37 20.27 -4.73
N GLU A 149 13.43 20.36 -3.41
CA GLU A 149 12.93 19.35 -2.50
C GLU A 149 12.33 20.05 -1.29
N GLU A 150 11.17 19.58 -0.85
CA GLU A 150 10.43 20.14 0.27
C GLU A 150 10.01 19.03 1.23
N PRO A 151 10.23 19.19 2.54
CA PRO A 151 9.76 18.24 3.53
C PRO A 151 8.24 18.34 3.70
N LEU A 152 7.63 17.23 4.11
CA LEU A 152 6.22 17.14 4.46
C LEU A 152 6.09 16.51 5.85
N ASP A 153 5.04 16.93 6.56
CA ASP A 153 4.66 16.38 7.87
C ASP A 153 3.25 15.81 7.75
N LEU A 154 3.13 14.72 6.99
CA LEU A 154 1.86 14.02 6.77
C LEU A 154 1.76 12.82 7.71
N PRO A 155 0.55 12.46 8.17
CA PRO A 155 0.39 11.34 9.07
C PRO A 155 0.75 10.02 8.38
N THR A 156 1.30 9.10 9.17
CA THR A 156 1.59 7.74 8.75
C THR A 156 0.31 6.99 8.41
N GLN A 157 0.29 6.35 7.24
CA GLN A 157 -0.78 5.45 6.83
C GLN A 157 -0.42 4.03 7.24
N SER A 158 -1.29 3.38 8.01
CA SER A 158 -1.08 2.00 8.48
C SER A 158 -2.00 1.06 7.72
N PHE A 159 -1.44 -0.06 7.27
CA PHE A 159 -2.14 -1.11 6.56
C PHE A 159 -1.91 -2.45 7.28
N PRO A 160 -2.83 -2.82 8.20
CA PRO A 160 -2.83 -4.14 8.83
C PRO A 160 -3.17 -5.20 7.79
N THR A 161 -2.33 -6.23 7.68
CA THR A 161 -2.51 -7.31 6.71
C THR A 161 -1.92 -8.63 7.25
N VAL A 162 -1.97 -9.67 6.42
CA VAL A 162 -1.31 -10.95 6.67
C VAL A 162 -0.18 -11.10 5.67
N ALA A 163 0.99 -11.55 6.15
CA ALA A 163 2.12 -11.87 5.29
C ALA A 163 2.59 -13.31 5.54
N LEU A 164 3.14 -13.89 4.48
CA LEU A 164 4.00 -15.05 4.54
C LEU A 164 5.45 -14.58 4.38
N TRP A 165 6.32 -14.98 5.30
CA TRP A 165 7.73 -14.61 5.22
C TRP A 165 8.65 -15.76 5.55
N PHE A 166 9.90 -15.68 5.10
CA PHE A 166 10.88 -16.73 5.32
C PHE A 166 12.29 -16.19 5.50
N ASP A 167 13.05 -16.93 6.29
CA ASP A 167 14.45 -16.62 6.62
C ASP A 167 15.39 -17.15 5.54
N LEU A 168 16.53 -16.47 5.34
CA LEU A 168 17.66 -17.06 4.61
C LEU A 168 18.63 -17.77 5.58
N PRO A 169 19.10 -19.00 5.27
CA PRO A 169 20.07 -19.69 6.11
C PRO A 169 21.39 -18.91 6.22
N PRO A 170 21.97 -18.75 7.42
CA PRO A 170 23.22 -18.02 7.62
C PRO A 170 24.38 -18.51 6.75
N GLU A 171 24.41 -19.81 6.44
CA GLU A 171 25.42 -20.44 5.58
C GLU A 171 25.35 -19.90 4.14
N VAL A 172 24.14 -19.68 3.62
CA VAL A 172 23.93 -19.08 2.30
C VAL A 172 24.40 -17.63 2.31
N ILE A 173 24.07 -16.87 3.36
CA ILE A 173 24.50 -15.48 3.51
C ILE A 173 26.03 -15.40 3.53
N ALA A 174 26.70 -16.25 4.31
CA ALA A 174 28.16 -16.29 4.39
C ALA A 174 28.82 -16.59 3.04
N GLN A 175 28.28 -17.55 2.27
CA GLN A 175 28.77 -17.87 0.93
C GLN A 175 28.60 -16.70 -0.06
N LEU A 176 27.46 -16.01 -0.02
CA LEU A 176 27.21 -14.84 -0.88
C LEU A 176 28.20 -13.70 -0.58
N VAL A 177 28.53 -13.49 0.69
CA VAL A 177 29.53 -12.51 1.14
C VAL A 177 30.93 -12.91 0.67
N GLU A 178 31.32 -14.17 0.83
CA GLU A 178 32.63 -14.68 0.37
C GLU A 178 32.81 -14.52 -1.15
N LEU A 179 31.74 -14.76 -1.91
CA LEU A 179 31.72 -14.61 -3.36
C LEU A 179 31.55 -13.15 -3.83
N GLN A 180 31.44 -12.19 -2.91
CA GLN A 180 31.22 -10.76 -3.20
C GLN A 180 30.00 -10.51 -4.11
N LEU A 181 28.94 -11.28 -3.91
CA LEU A 181 27.69 -11.12 -4.65
C LEU A 181 26.78 -10.08 -4.00
N ASP A 182 25.88 -9.51 -4.81
CA ASP A 182 24.89 -8.55 -4.32
C ASP A 182 23.78 -9.26 -3.53
N PHE A 183 23.95 -9.32 -2.22
CA PHE A 183 23.01 -9.95 -1.31
C PHE A 183 21.64 -9.27 -1.32
N ALA A 184 21.60 -7.94 -1.26
CA ALA A 184 20.36 -7.18 -1.23
C ALA A 184 19.61 -7.30 -2.56
N GLY A 185 20.33 -7.19 -3.69
CA GLY A 185 19.77 -7.42 -5.01
C GLY A 185 19.24 -8.86 -5.19
N GLY A 186 19.93 -9.85 -4.61
CA GLY A 186 19.48 -11.25 -4.63
C GLY A 186 18.19 -11.49 -3.83
N LEU A 187 18.07 -10.90 -2.64
CA LEU A 187 16.85 -10.93 -1.84
C LEU A 187 15.67 -10.30 -2.61
N HIS A 188 15.90 -9.14 -3.20
CA HIS A 188 14.89 -8.42 -3.98
C HIS A 188 14.48 -9.18 -5.25
N ALA A 189 15.43 -9.82 -5.93
CA ALA A 189 15.13 -10.69 -7.06
C ALA A 189 14.27 -11.90 -6.65
N ALA A 190 14.56 -12.50 -5.49
CA ALA A 190 13.79 -13.63 -4.97
C ALA A 190 12.36 -13.22 -4.54
N GLU A 191 12.20 -12.04 -3.95
CA GLU A 191 10.91 -11.41 -3.66
C GLU A 191 10.09 -11.22 -4.95
N HIS A 192 10.64 -10.55 -5.95
CA HIS A 192 9.97 -10.35 -7.24
C HIS A 192 9.61 -11.67 -7.92
N ALA A 193 10.49 -12.66 -7.86
CA ALA A 193 10.20 -13.99 -8.38
C ALA A 193 9.03 -14.64 -7.64
N ALA A 194 9.00 -14.56 -6.30
CA ALA A 194 7.93 -15.12 -5.47
C ALA A 194 6.57 -14.46 -5.77
N ILE A 195 6.50 -13.13 -5.80
CA ILE A 195 5.28 -12.39 -6.19
C ILE A 195 4.87 -12.77 -7.62
N GLY A 196 5.84 -12.83 -8.54
CA GLY A 196 5.56 -13.13 -9.95
C GLY A 196 5.00 -14.53 -10.20
N ILE A 197 5.40 -15.54 -9.40
CA ILE A 197 4.90 -16.92 -9.54
C ILE A 197 3.65 -17.19 -8.70
N LEU A 198 3.38 -16.43 -7.64
CA LEU A 198 2.29 -16.68 -6.70
C LEU A 198 0.89 -16.74 -7.38
N PRO A 199 0.56 -15.88 -8.37
CA PRO A 199 -0.66 -15.99 -9.17
C PRO A 199 -0.93 -17.38 -9.76
N LEU A 200 0.13 -18.15 -10.07
CA LEU A 200 0.00 -19.52 -10.62
C LEU A 200 -0.61 -20.50 -9.61
N PHE A 201 -0.56 -20.18 -8.31
CA PHE A 201 -1.06 -21.03 -7.23
C PHE A 201 -2.32 -20.48 -6.57
N ALA A 202 -2.42 -19.15 -6.43
CA ALA A 202 -3.47 -18.49 -5.67
C ALA A 202 -4.60 -17.89 -6.53
N LEU A 203 -4.51 -17.94 -7.87
CA LEU A 203 -5.51 -17.41 -8.80
C LEU A 203 -5.87 -15.93 -8.55
N CYS A 204 -4.87 -15.13 -8.21
CA CYS A 204 -4.95 -13.67 -8.01
C CYS A 204 -4.17 -12.94 -9.11
N ASP A 205 -4.34 -11.62 -9.19
CA ASP A 205 -3.47 -10.76 -9.99
C ASP A 205 -2.15 -10.51 -9.25
N ARG A 206 -1.07 -10.23 -9.99
CA ARG A 206 0.23 -9.89 -9.40
C ARG A 206 0.18 -8.65 -8.50
N ASN A 207 -0.76 -7.73 -8.75
CA ASN A 207 -0.90 -6.49 -8.00
C ASN A 207 -1.79 -6.65 -6.75
N ASP A 208 -2.38 -7.84 -6.54
CA ASP A 208 -3.12 -8.16 -5.31
C ASP A 208 -2.19 -8.46 -4.13
N ILE A 209 -0.89 -8.62 -4.40
CA ILE A 209 0.14 -9.04 -3.44
C ILE A 209 1.29 -8.04 -3.49
N GLY A 210 1.73 -7.60 -2.30
CA GLY A 210 2.95 -6.83 -2.12
C GLY A 210 4.13 -7.73 -1.78
N GLY A 211 5.30 -7.12 -1.65
CA GLY A 211 6.41 -7.78 -1.00
C GLY A 211 7.35 -6.76 -0.39
N VAL A 212 8.17 -7.26 0.52
CA VAL A 212 9.30 -6.54 1.09
C VAL A 212 10.43 -7.51 1.27
N SER A 213 11.59 -7.22 0.71
CA SER A 213 12.85 -7.88 1.05
C SER A 213 13.73 -6.97 1.90
N THR A 214 14.30 -7.50 2.97
CA THR A 214 15.23 -6.76 3.83
C THR A 214 16.42 -7.63 4.23
N PRO A 215 17.66 -7.13 4.08
CA PRO A 215 18.85 -7.79 4.62
C PRO A 215 18.84 -7.88 6.15
N LEU A 216 18.11 -7.01 6.84
CA LEU A 216 18.02 -6.96 8.29
C LEU A 216 16.66 -6.40 8.72
N HIS A 217 15.72 -7.29 9.02
CA HIS A 217 14.40 -6.88 9.51
C HIS A 217 14.51 -6.35 10.94
N PRO A 218 13.91 -5.19 11.28
CA PRO A 218 14.05 -4.56 12.59
C PRO A 218 13.57 -5.44 13.75
N ASP A 219 12.47 -6.17 13.56
CA ASP A 219 11.89 -6.99 14.63
C ASP A 219 12.64 -8.31 14.90
N THR A 220 13.31 -8.86 13.89
CA THR A 220 13.91 -10.21 13.98
C THR A 220 15.43 -10.20 13.94
N GLY A 221 16.03 -9.11 13.44
CA GLY A 221 17.47 -9.01 13.20
C GLY A 221 17.97 -9.99 12.13
N ARG A 222 17.10 -10.43 11.21
CA ARG A 222 17.43 -11.42 10.17
C ARG A 222 17.15 -10.89 8.77
N ALA A 223 17.84 -11.46 7.79
CA ALA A 223 17.49 -11.28 6.39
C ALA A 223 16.23 -12.08 6.05
N GLN A 224 15.22 -11.39 5.56
CA GLN A 224 13.88 -11.96 5.37
C GLN A 224 13.23 -11.40 4.11
N ILE A 225 12.36 -12.22 3.52
CA ILE A 225 11.49 -11.86 2.40
C ILE A 225 10.05 -12.05 2.86
N PHE A 226 9.23 -11.01 2.72
CA PHE A 226 7.80 -10.97 3.03
C PHE A 226 7.00 -10.89 1.72
N ILE A 227 5.92 -11.66 1.66
CA ILE A 227 4.93 -11.74 0.57
C ILE A 227 3.53 -11.63 1.18
#